data_AF-A0A1F9TZ16-F1
#
_entry.id   AF-A0A1F9TZ16-F1
#
_cell.length_a   1.000
_cell.length_b   1.000
_cell.length_c   1.000
_cell.angle_alpha   90.00
_cell.angle_beta   90.00
_cell.angle_gamma   90.00
#
_symmetry.space_group_name_H-M   'P 1'
#
loop_
_entity.id
_entity.type
_entity.pdbx_description
1 polymer ?
#
loop_
_entity_poly.entity_id
_entity_poly.type
_entity_poly.pdbx_seq_one_letter_code
_entity_poly.pdbx_strand_id
1 'polypeptide(L)'
;MEEFKTRIRESLNASLEKAQKVELETQMMDHLVKENEIPVPDSLVEMQLSSLLERAKDMMLRQGMKPDTDGKEAGLREKYRPQAERQVRVSYILSGIAKQENLAATDAEVGLELEKYKAKNPERAKDVEAYFAEHGDHVRAQMTDEKVVKFITENAKIKETA
;
A
#
# COMPACT_ATOMS: atom_id res chain seq x y z
N MET A 1 15.74 -29.19 -18.57
CA MET A 1 16.53 -29.04 -17.34
C MET A 1 17.13 -27.64 -17.21
N GLU A 2 17.78 -27.10 -18.25
CA GLU A 2 18.33 -25.73 -18.21
C GLU A 2 17.24 -24.64 -18.17
N GLU A 3 16.16 -24.75 -18.95
CA GLU A 3 15.02 -23.81 -18.86
C GLU A 3 14.40 -23.70 -17.46
N PHE A 4 14.37 -24.82 -16.71
CA PHE A 4 13.83 -24.83 -15.35
C PHE A 4 14.76 -24.10 -14.37
N LYS A 5 16.08 -24.28 -14.51
CA LYS A 5 17.07 -23.53 -13.72
C LYS A 5 17.04 -22.03 -14.05
N THR A 6 16.90 -21.67 -15.32
CA THR A 6 16.76 -20.27 -15.75
C THR A 6 15.51 -19.64 -15.15
N ARG A 7 14.34 -20.28 -15.26
CA ARG A 7 13.10 -19.79 -14.65
C ARG A 7 13.18 -19.65 -13.13
N ILE A 8 13.85 -20.57 -12.43
CA ILE A 8 14.09 -20.45 -10.98
C ILE A 8 14.99 -19.27 -10.66
N ARG A 9 16.06 -19.06 -11.44
CA ARG A 9 16.96 -17.93 -11.24
C ARG A 9 16.25 -16.60 -11.51
N GLU A 10 15.45 -16.52 -12.56
CA GLU A 10 14.62 -15.34 -12.87
C GLU A 10 13.60 -15.06 -11.77
N SER A 11 12.91 -16.08 -11.26
CA SER A 11 11.93 -15.91 -10.18
C SER A 11 12.58 -15.50 -8.86
N LEU A 12 13.77 -16.03 -8.55
CA LEU A 12 14.56 -15.63 -7.38
C LEU A 12 15.02 -14.17 -7.50
N ASN A 13 15.57 -13.77 -8.64
CA ASN A 13 16.01 -12.40 -8.87
C ASN A 13 14.84 -11.42 -8.76
N ALA A 14 13.70 -11.72 -9.39
CA ALA A 14 12.50 -10.88 -9.30
C ALA A 14 11.97 -10.79 -7.85
N SER A 15 12.08 -11.87 -7.07
CA SER A 15 11.69 -11.87 -5.66
C SER A 15 12.62 -11.01 -4.81
N LEU A 16 13.93 -11.07 -5.07
CA LEU A 16 14.94 -10.25 -4.39
C LEU A 16 14.77 -8.77 -4.71
N GLU A 17 14.62 -8.41 -5.99
CA GLU A 17 14.39 -7.02 -6.41
C GLU A 17 13.11 -6.45 -5.77
N LYS A 18 12.04 -7.26 -5.71
CA LYS A 18 10.80 -6.85 -5.06
C LYS A 18 11.00 -6.65 -3.55
N ALA A 19 11.74 -7.54 -2.88
CA ALA A 19 12.02 -7.41 -1.46
C ALA A 19 12.85 -6.15 -1.16
N GLN A 20 13.91 -5.90 -1.94
CA GLN A 20 14.73 -4.70 -1.83
C GLN A 20 13.91 -3.43 -2.06
N LYS A 21 13.03 -3.41 -3.06
CA LYS A 21 12.14 -2.27 -3.32
C LYS A 21 11.22 -2.00 -2.13
N VAL A 22 10.57 -3.03 -1.59
CA VAL A 22 9.67 -2.89 -0.43
C VAL A 22 10.43 -2.42 0.80
N GLU A 23 11.64 -2.93 1.03
CA GLU A 23 12.48 -2.51 2.14
C GLU A 23 12.90 -1.04 2.00
N LEU A 24 13.36 -0.62 0.82
CA LEU A 24 13.72 0.76 0.53
C LEU A 24 12.52 1.70 0.74
N GLU A 25 11.36 1.36 0.19
CA GLU A 25 10.12 2.12 0.38
C GLU A 25 9.77 2.23 1.87
N THR A 26 9.90 1.14 2.63
CA THR A 26 9.62 1.14 4.07
C THR A 26 10.56 2.08 4.82
N GLN A 27 11.87 2.00 4.56
CA GLN A 27 12.88 2.85 5.18
C GLN A 27 12.67 4.33 4.84
N MET A 28 12.32 4.62 3.58
CA MET A 28 11.98 5.97 3.15
C MET A 28 10.77 6.53 3.90
N MET A 29 9.69 5.75 4.00
CA MET A 29 8.49 6.18 4.73
C MET A 29 8.76 6.36 6.23
N ASP A 30 9.58 5.50 6.84
CA ASP A 30 10.01 5.65 8.23
C ASP A 30 10.80 6.94 8.44
N HIS A 31 11.71 7.26 7.53
CA HIS A 31 12.48 8.50 7.59
C HIS A 31 11.57 9.73 7.44
N LEU A 32 10.64 9.71 6.47
CA LEU A 32 9.68 10.79 6.27
C LEU A 32 8.80 11.02 7.51
N VAL A 33 8.31 9.94 8.13
CA VAL A 33 7.53 10.00 9.37
C VAL A 33 8.34 10.56 10.52
N LYS A 34 9.61 10.16 10.65
CA LYS A 34 10.50 10.59 11.73
C LYS A 34 10.86 12.08 11.63
N GLU A 35 11.13 12.57 10.42
CA GLU A 35 11.46 13.98 10.20
C GLU A 35 10.21 14.88 10.27
N ASN A 36 9.00 14.33 10.13
CA ASN A 36 7.75 15.08 10.12
C ASN A 36 6.77 14.57 11.20
N GLU A 37 6.91 15.11 12.41
CA GLU A 37 5.98 14.85 13.52
C GLU A 37 4.66 15.62 13.36
N ILE A 38 3.85 15.22 12.36
CA ILE A 38 2.54 15.81 12.09
C ILE A 38 1.48 15.17 13.02
N PRO A 39 0.70 15.95 13.79
CA PRO A 39 -0.40 15.39 14.56
C PRO A 39 -1.47 14.83 13.61
N VAL A 40 -1.90 13.59 13.85
CA VAL A 40 -2.95 12.93 13.06
C VAL A 40 -4.27 12.93 13.83
N PRO A 41 -5.42 13.19 13.17
CA PRO A 41 -6.72 13.15 13.85
C PRO A 41 -7.05 11.74 14.36
N ASP A 42 -7.46 11.64 15.63
CA ASP A 42 -7.85 10.36 16.25
C ASP A 42 -8.95 9.63 15.46
N SER A 43 -9.90 10.37 14.86
CA SER A 43 -10.96 9.78 14.04
C SER A 43 -10.42 8.96 12.87
N LEU A 44 -9.35 9.42 12.23
CA LEU A 44 -8.72 8.73 11.11
C LEU A 44 -7.87 7.55 11.59
N VAL A 45 -7.22 7.70 12.75
CA VAL A 45 -6.51 6.59 13.40
C VAL A 45 -7.48 5.47 13.74
N GLU A 46 -8.64 5.77 14.32
CA GLU A 46 -9.65 4.78 14.66
C GLU A 46 -10.25 4.11 13.41
N MET A 47 -10.45 4.86 12.33
CA MET A 47 -10.90 4.31 11.05
C MET A 47 -9.86 3.33 10.49
N GLN A 48 -8.59 3.74 10.44
CA GLN A 48 -7.49 2.89 9.96
C GLN A 48 -7.30 1.66 10.84
N LEU A 49 -7.42 1.81 12.16
CA LEU A 49 -7.32 0.73 13.14
C LEU A 49 -8.43 -0.30 12.91
N SER A 50 -9.65 0.17 12.66
CA SER A 50 -10.79 -0.71 12.37
C SER A 50 -10.57 -1.51 11.08
N SER A 51 -10.08 -0.86 10.01
CA SER A 51 -9.71 -1.53 8.76
C SER A 51 -8.52 -2.50 8.90
N LEU A 52 -7.58 -2.24 9.81
CA LEU A 52 -6.48 -3.18 10.10
C LEU A 52 -6.99 -4.41 10.84
N LEU A 53 -7.88 -4.23 11.81
CA LEU A 53 -8.47 -5.33 12.56
C LEU A 53 -9.37 -6.20 11.70
N GLU A 54 -10.16 -5.61 10.82
CA GLU A 54 -10.99 -6.35 9.86
C GLU A 54 -10.12 -7.21 8.93
N ARG A 55 -9.06 -6.64 8.35
CA ARG A 55 -8.10 -7.40 7.54
C ARG A 55 -7.42 -8.52 8.32
N ALA A 56 -7.08 -8.29 9.59
CA ALA A 56 -6.48 -9.31 10.45
C ALA A 56 -7.48 -10.46 10.73
N LYS A 57 -8.75 -10.13 11.00
CA LYS A 57 -9.83 -11.11 11.19
C LYS A 57 -10.05 -11.93 9.93
N ASP A 58 -10.11 -11.29 8.75
CA ASP A 58 -10.26 -11.97 7.46
C ASP A 58 -9.10 -12.93 7.17
N MET A 59 -7.87 -12.52 7.49
CA MET A 59 -6.70 -13.38 7.32
C MET A 59 -6.75 -14.61 8.23
N MET A 60 -7.17 -14.44 9.48
CA MET A 60 -7.35 -15.55 10.42
C MET A 60 -8.42 -16.53 9.93
N LEU A 61 -9.57 -16.02 9.48
CA LEU A 61 -10.66 -16.83 8.92
C LEU A 61 -10.18 -17.66 7.72
N ARG A 62 -9.40 -17.04 6.81
CA ARG A 62 -8.82 -17.73 5.65
C ARG A 62 -7.82 -18.83 6.04
N GLN A 63 -7.17 -18.71 7.18
CA GLN A 63 -6.27 -19.73 7.73
C GLN A 63 -7.01 -20.81 8.55
N GLY A 64 -8.34 -20.76 8.59
CA GLY A 64 -9.17 -21.70 9.37
C GLY A 64 -9.11 -21.43 10.87
N MET A 65 -8.54 -20.31 11.31
CA MET A 65 -8.55 -19.87 12.71
C MET A 65 -9.85 -19.11 13.00
N LYS A 66 -10.48 -19.40 14.14
CA LYS A 66 -11.61 -18.59 14.59
C LYS A 66 -11.08 -17.24 15.08
N PRO A 67 -11.60 -16.10 14.60
CA PRO A 67 -11.26 -14.80 15.16
C PRO A 67 -11.67 -14.81 16.63
N ASP A 68 -10.72 -14.50 17.51
CA ASP A 68 -10.91 -14.51 18.96
C ASP A 68 -11.78 -13.30 19.35
N THR A 69 -13.08 -13.54 19.50
CA THR A 69 -14.11 -12.51 19.82
C THR A 69 -14.24 -12.21 21.31
N ASP A 70 -13.57 -12.99 22.16
CA ASP A 70 -13.76 -12.95 23.60
C ASP A 70 -12.80 -11.94 24.26
N GLY A 71 -13.20 -10.67 24.28
CA GLY A 71 -12.61 -9.62 25.13
C GLY A 71 -11.18 -9.14 24.82
N LYS A 72 -10.45 -9.81 23.90
CA LYS A 72 -9.10 -9.41 23.48
C LYS A 72 -9.06 -8.31 22.42
N GLU A 73 -10.21 -7.87 21.93
CA GLU A 73 -10.28 -6.80 20.92
C GLU A 73 -9.65 -5.50 21.41
N ALA A 74 -9.80 -5.15 22.69
CA ALA A 74 -9.13 -3.99 23.26
C ALA A 74 -7.59 -4.11 23.25
N GLY A 75 -7.05 -5.29 23.59
CA GLY A 75 -5.61 -5.54 23.53
C GLY A 75 -5.05 -5.60 22.10
N LEU A 76 -5.84 -6.10 21.15
CA LEU A 76 -5.51 -6.03 19.73
C LEU A 76 -5.53 -4.57 19.25
N ARG A 77 -6.54 -3.78 19.62
CA ARG A 77 -6.61 -2.35 19.30
C ARG A 77 -5.37 -1.61 19.80
N GLU A 78 -4.99 -1.80 21.05
CA GLU A 78 -3.79 -1.17 21.62
C GLU A 78 -2.52 -1.61 20.88
N LYS A 79 -2.40 -2.89 20.52
CA LYS A 79 -1.27 -3.40 19.75
C LYS A 79 -1.18 -2.82 18.33
N TYR A 80 -2.31 -2.63 17.64
CA TYR A 80 -2.36 -2.14 16.26
C TYR A 80 -2.44 -0.61 16.16
N ARG A 81 -2.75 0.10 17.25
CA ARG A 81 -2.87 1.57 17.25
C ARG A 81 -1.61 2.29 16.77
N PRO A 82 -0.38 1.97 17.22
CA PRO A 82 0.83 2.61 16.71
C PRO A 82 1.03 2.40 15.20
N GLN A 83 0.64 1.23 14.69
CA GLN A 83 0.68 0.95 13.26
C GLN A 83 -0.36 1.77 12.48
N ALA A 84 -1.57 1.92 13.02
CA ALA A 84 -2.62 2.75 12.44
C ALA A 84 -2.19 4.23 12.39
N GLU A 85 -1.65 4.77 13.49
CA GLU A 85 -1.12 6.12 13.58
C GLU A 85 -0.02 6.35 12.55
N ARG A 86 0.93 5.41 12.43
CA ARG A 86 1.98 5.46 11.41
C ARG A 86 1.39 5.48 10.00
N GLN A 87 0.44 4.62 9.68
CA GLN A 87 -0.16 4.54 8.35
C GLN A 87 -0.93 5.82 7.98
N VAL A 88 -1.70 6.39 8.91
CA VAL A 88 -2.39 7.67 8.69
C VAL A 88 -1.38 8.79 8.45
N ARG A 89 -0.30 8.83 9.23
CA ARG A 89 0.75 9.85 9.08
C ARG A 89 1.45 9.76 7.73
N VAL A 90 1.81 8.55 7.28
CA VAL A 90 2.39 8.32 5.94
C VAL A 90 1.42 8.82 4.87
N SER A 91 0.14 8.42 4.93
CA SER A 91 -0.86 8.85 3.95
C SER A 91 -1.03 10.37 3.90
N TYR A 92 -0.97 11.05 5.05
CA TYR A 92 -0.99 12.52 5.12
C TYR A 92 0.23 13.16 4.45
N ILE A 93 1.42 12.65 4.74
CA ILE A 93 2.67 13.16 4.15
C ILE A 93 2.62 12.98 2.63
N LEU A 94 2.26 11.79 2.15
CA LEU A 94 2.15 11.50 0.72
C LEU A 94 1.12 12.40 0.04
N SER A 95 -0.06 12.56 0.65
CA SER A 95 -1.11 13.46 0.16
C SER A 95 -0.65 14.93 0.13
N GLY A 96 0.15 15.35 1.12
CA GLY A 96 0.74 16.69 1.16
C GLY A 96 1.72 16.92 0.02
N ILE A 97 2.65 15.98 -0.19
CA ILE A 97 3.63 16.01 -1.28
C ILE A 97 2.90 15.97 -2.64
N ALA A 98 1.87 15.12 -2.78
CA ALA A 98 1.08 15.04 -4.01
C ALA A 98 0.46 16.38 -4.40
N LYS A 99 -0.05 17.13 -3.41
CA LYS A 99 -0.62 18.46 -3.63
C LYS A 99 0.44 19.50 -3.96
N GLN A 100 1.57 19.49 -3.26
CA GLN A 100 2.64 20.46 -3.47
C GLN A 100 3.29 20.30 -4.86
N GLU A 101 3.55 19.06 -5.27
CA GLU A 101 4.24 18.73 -6.52
C GLU A 101 3.27 18.44 -7.68
N ASN A 102 1.96 18.62 -7.48
CA ASN A 102 0.90 18.36 -8.46
C ASN A 102 0.93 16.93 -9.06
N LEU A 103 1.16 15.92 -8.21
CA LEU A 103 1.29 14.51 -8.60
C LEU A 103 -0.03 13.72 -8.54
N ALA A 104 -1.15 14.38 -8.23
CA ALA A 104 -2.46 13.74 -8.17
C ALA A 104 -2.78 12.97 -9.46
N ALA A 105 -3.26 11.73 -9.33
CA ALA A 105 -3.66 10.91 -10.46
C ALA A 105 -4.88 11.52 -11.16
N THR A 106 -4.74 11.75 -12.46
CA THR A 106 -5.78 12.33 -13.31
C THR A 106 -6.81 11.27 -13.72
N ASP A 107 -8.00 11.69 -14.13
CA ASP A 107 -9.05 10.78 -14.63
C ASP A 107 -8.58 9.96 -15.83
N ALA A 108 -7.76 10.58 -16.70
CA ALA A 108 -7.17 9.91 -17.84
C ALA A 108 -6.22 8.78 -17.41
N GLU A 109 -5.39 9.02 -16.40
CA GLU A 109 -4.49 7.99 -15.86
C GLU A 109 -5.27 6.84 -15.23
N VAL A 110 -6.31 7.14 -14.43
CA VAL A 110 -7.17 6.12 -13.82
C VAL A 110 -7.87 5.28 -14.91
N GLY A 111 -8.36 5.92 -15.97
CA GLY A 111 -8.96 5.23 -17.12
C GLY A 111 -7.97 4.33 -17.87
N LEU A 112 -6.72 4.78 -18.05
CA LEU A 112 -5.67 3.94 -18.63
C LEU A 112 -5.34 2.74 -17.73
N GLU A 113 -5.35 2.92 -16.42
CA GLU A 113 -5.10 1.84 -15.47
C GLU A 113 -6.23 0.80 -15.50
N LEU A 114 -7.50 1.25 -15.56
CA LEU A 114 -8.66 0.38 -15.77
C LEU A 114 -8.49 -0.50 -17.03
N GLU A 115 -8.15 0.12 -18.16
CA GLU A 115 -7.96 -0.62 -19.41
C GLU A 115 -6.79 -1.60 -19.34
N LYS A 116 -5.69 -1.27 -18.64
CA LYS A 116 -4.61 -2.25 -18.39
C LYS A 116 -5.08 -3.43 -17.55
N TYR A 117 -5.87 -3.20 -16.51
CA TYR A 117 -6.40 -4.29 -15.66
C TYR A 117 -7.35 -5.20 -16.43
N LYS A 118 -8.21 -4.61 -17.27
CA LYS A 118 -9.09 -5.35 -18.19
C LYS A 118 -8.29 -6.16 -19.21
N ALA A 119 -7.25 -5.58 -19.81
CA ALA A 119 -6.40 -6.27 -20.77
C ALA A 119 -5.65 -7.47 -20.15
N LYS A 120 -5.27 -7.38 -18.87
CA LYS A 120 -4.62 -8.48 -18.13
C LYS A 120 -5.59 -9.57 -17.70
N ASN A 121 -6.87 -9.25 -17.47
CA ASN A 121 -7.89 -10.18 -16.99
C ASN A 121 -9.18 -10.02 -17.82
N PRO A 122 -9.16 -10.32 -19.13
CA PRO A 122 -10.28 -10.07 -20.03
C PRO A 122 -11.57 -10.79 -19.58
N GLU A 123 -11.45 -11.95 -18.95
CA GLU A 123 -12.56 -12.74 -18.40
C GLU A 123 -13.24 -12.09 -17.18
N ARG A 124 -12.58 -11.12 -16.52
CA ARG A 124 -13.10 -10.37 -15.36
C ARG A 124 -13.35 -8.90 -15.66
N ALA A 125 -13.36 -8.49 -16.93
CA ALA A 125 -13.46 -7.08 -17.29
C ALA A 125 -14.65 -6.35 -16.63
N LYS A 126 -15.81 -7.01 -16.52
CA LYS A 126 -16.99 -6.45 -15.84
C LYS A 126 -16.79 -6.27 -14.33
N ASP A 127 -16.11 -7.20 -13.68
CA ASP A 127 -15.82 -7.11 -12.24
C ASP A 127 -14.80 -5.99 -11.96
N VAL A 128 -13.82 -5.83 -12.86
CA VAL A 128 -12.83 -4.73 -12.79
C VAL A 128 -13.54 -3.38 -12.98
N GLU A 129 -14.45 -3.24 -13.95
CA GLU A 129 -15.22 -2.01 -14.15
C GLU A 129 -16.08 -1.68 -12.93
N ALA A 130 -16.78 -2.66 -12.36
CA ALA A 130 -17.58 -2.48 -11.15
C ALA A 130 -16.70 -2.04 -9.97
N TYR A 131 -15.53 -2.66 -9.80
CA TYR A 131 -14.59 -2.30 -8.74
C TYR A 131 -14.09 -0.86 -8.88
N PHE A 132 -13.67 -0.45 -10.09
CA PHE A 132 -13.21 0.92 -10.34
C PHE A 132 -14.33 1.96 -10.21
N ALA A 133 -15.58 1.59 -10.51
CA ALA A 133 -16.73 2.47 -10.30
C ALA A 133 -17.05 2.67 -8.81
N GLU A 134 -16.96 1.61 -8.01
CA GLU A 134 -17.26 1.66 -6.56
C GLU A 134 -16.09 2.21 -5.74
N HIS A 135 -14.85 1.91 -6.13
CA HIS A 135 -13.63 2.21 -5.38
C HIS A 135 -12.70 3.20 -6.10
N GLY A 136 -13.22 3.98 -7.05
CA GLY A 136 -12.42 4.87 -7.90
C GLY A 136 -11.57 5.87 -7.12
N ASP A 137 -12.08 6.41 -6.02
CA ASP A 137 -11.32 7.32 -5.14
C ASP A 137 -10.15 6.61 -4.46
N HIS A 138 -10.34 5.35 -4.05
CA HIS A 138 -9.27 4.54 -3.47
C HIS A 138 -8.20 4.22 -4.51
N VAL A 139 -8.60 3.82 -5.72
CA VAL A 139 -7.68 3.56 -6.83
C VAL A 139 -6.88 4.81 -7.17
N ARG A 140 -7.53 5.97 -7.26
CA ARG A 140 -6.84 7.25 -7.51
C ARG A 140 -5.84 7.58 -6.40
N ALA A 141 -6.22 7.39 -5.14
CA ALA A 141 -5.32 7.60 -4.01
C ALA A 141 -4.09 6.68 -4.11
N GLN A 142 -4.29 5.39 -4.39
CA GLN A 142 -3.20 4.44 -4.60
C GLN A 142 -2.27 4.85 -5.74
N MET A 143 -2.83 5.22 -6.90
CA MET A 143 -2.03 5.69 -8.03
C MET A 143 -1.26 6.98 -7.72
N THR A 144 -1.87 7.87 -6.93
CA THR A 144 -1.22 9.11 -6.48
C THR A 144 -0.07 8.79 -5.54
N ASP A 145 -0.29 7.92 -4.56
CA ASP A 145 0.73 7.47 -3.61
C ASP A 145 1.91 6.84 -4.36
N GLU A 146 1.66 5.95 -5.32
CA GLU A 146 2.70 5.34 -6.16
C GLU A 146 3.52 6.38 -6.93
N LYS A 147 2.87 7.41 -7.51
CA LYS A 147 3.55 8.51 -8.19
C LYS A 147 4.42 9.32 -7.23
N VAL A 148 3.92 9.60 -6.03
CA VAL A 148 4.68 10.30 -4.99
C VAL A 148 5.88 9.47 -4.54
N VAL A 149 5.70 8.19 -4.23
CA VAL A 149 6.81 7.30 -3.84
C VAL A 149 7.88 7.31 -4.92
N LYS A 150 7.48 7.13 -6.19
CA LYS A 150 8.41 7.17 -7.32
C LYS A 150 9.16 8.51 -7.41
N PHE A 151 8.44 9.62 -7.28
CA PHE A 151 9.05 10.96 -7.28
C PHE A 151 10.07 11.12 -6.14
N ILE A 152 9.74 10.66 -4.94
CA ILE A 152 10.67 10.72 -3.80
C ILE A 152 11.87 9.81 -4.07
N THR A 153 11.69 8.59 -4.58
CA THR A 153 12.81 7.67 -4.87
C THR A 153 13.74 8.22 -5.95
N GLU A 154 13.21 8.90 -6.98
CA GLU A 154 13.99 9.51 -8.06
C GLU A 154 14.75 10.77 -7.61
N ASN A 155 14.20 11.53 -6.66
CA ASN A 155 14.81 12.77 -6.17
C ASN A 155 15.58 12.61 -4.83
N ALA A 156 15.38 11.50 -4.12
CA ALA A 156 16.08 11.21 -2.89
C ALA A 156 17.54 10.86 -3.18
N LYS A 157 18.44 11.39 -2.36
CA LYS A 157 19.84 10.95 -2.35
C LYS A 157 19.93 9.57 -1.71
N ILE A 158 19.60 8.53 -2.46
CA ILE A 158 19.73 7.14 -2.01
C ILE A 158 21.22 6.82 -1.93
N LYS A 159 21.73 6.59 -0.72
CA LYS A 159 23.03 5.94 -0.54
C LYS A 159 22.77 4.44 -0.52
N GLU A 160 23.07 3.76 -1.61
CA GLU A 160 23.13 2.30 -1.62
C GLU A 160 24.29 1.86 -0.72
N THR A 161 23.98 1.15 0.37
CA THR A 161 25.00 0.40 1.12
C THR A 161 25.11 -0.96 0.46
N ALA A 162 26.19 -1.14 -0.32
CA ALA A 162 26.60 -2.41 -0.92
C ALA A 162 27.11 -3.41 0.14
#